data_AF-A0AAU2WT28-F1
#
_entry.id   AF-A0AAU2WT28-F1
#
_cell.length_a   1.000
_cell.length_b   1.000
_cell.length_c   1.000
_cell.angle_alpha   90.00
_cell.angle_beta   90.00
_cell.angle_gamma   90.00
#
_symmetry.space_group_name_H-M   'P 1'
#
loop_
_entity.id
_entity.type
_entity.pdbx_description
1 polymer ?
#
loop_
_entity_poly.entity_id
_entity_poly.type
_entity_poly.pdbx_seq_one_letter_code
_entity_poly.pdbx_strand_id
1 'polypeptide(L)'
;MDVIPSTDTPGIPAHPTGAVPPYADTNDPTNGFPRPPADTALAPSRATRLLGETAPARRRVLAHPMYRMLTEPGDVRVFMEHHVFAVWDFMSLLTVLQRHLTCVTVPWTPRGRPELRRLVNEIVLTEESDLTGVGPRSHFELYIEAMGAAGADTAPVLCFLDLLGDGVPLPEAVQLCGAPPAAAAFVRQTWRIVEHAPLHCVAAAFALGREELVPRMFEHVLAAPEPTPGPGPEPAPEPAPEPAHADGGADFGLFAEYLRRHIEVDGDEHGPMALRLLEELCGLQPRRWRECAGTVSVALRSRAALWDAVAEAIGERRAAAVTVGASA
;
A
#
# COMPACT_ATOMS: atom_id res chain seq x y z
N MET A 1 -17.32 30.08 56.54
CA MET A 1 -17.91 28.95 57.26
C MET A 1 -19.03 28.44 56.38
N ASP A 2 -18.77 27.36 55.64
CA ASP A 2 -19.81 26.47 55.11
C ASP A 2 -19.16 25.11 54.92
N VAL A 3 -19.70 24.14 55.65
CA VAL A 3 -19.21 22.76 55.79
C VAL A 3 -19.89 21.93 54.72
N ILE A 4 -19.11 21.39 53.77
CA ILE A 4 -19.60 20.41 52.80
C ILE A 4 -19.64 19.03 53.48
N PRO A 5 -20.77 18.30 53.47
CA PRO A 5 -20.84 16.99 54.10
C PRO A 5 -20.11 15.94 53.26
N SER A 6 -19.24 15.18 53.94
CA SER A 6 -18.56 13.99 53.41
C SER A 6 -19.59 12.92 53.08
N THR A 7 -19.73 12.57 51.81
CA THR A 7 -20.47 11.38 51.38
C THR A 7 -19.55 10.17 51.42
N ASP A 8 -19.95 9.17 52.21
CA ASP A 8 -19.31 7.86 52.31
C ASP A 8 -19.15 7.20 50.94
N THR A 9 -17.90 6.92 50.57
CA THR A 9 -17.56 6.09 49.42
C THR A 9 -17.80 4.61 49.80
N PRO A 10 -18.61 3.84 49.06
CA PRO A 10 -18.70 2.40 49.28
C PRO A 10 -17.35 1.74 48.95
N GLY A 11 -16.83 0.94 49.89
CA GLY A 11 -15.57 0.23 49.75
C GLY A 11 -15.54 -0.69 48.53
N ILE A 12 -14.45 -0.60 47.76
CA ILE A 12 -14.13 -1.53 46.68
C ILE A 12 -13.88 -2.91 47.30
N PRO A 13 -14.60 -3.97 46.91
CA PRO A 13 -14.30 -5.32 47.40
C PRO A 13 -12.91 -5.75 46.88
N ALA A 14 -12.07 -6.23 47.79
CA ALA A 14 -10.76 -6.79 47.47
C ALA A 14 -10.92 -7.98 46.52
N HIS A 15 -10.20 -7.94 45.38
CA HIS A 15 -10.10 -9.09 44.49
C HIS A 15 -9.40 -10.26 45.20
N PRO A 16 -9.89 -11.50 45.07
CA PRO A 16 -9.17 -12.66 45.56
C PRO A 16 -7.87 -12.82 44.75
N THR A 17 -6.75 -12.88 45.45
CA THR A 17 -5.43 -13.26 44.92
C THR A 17 -5.46 -14.75 44.54
N GLY A 18 -6.05 -15.06 43.39
CA GLY A 18 -5.90 -16.35 42.73
C GLY A 18 -4.66 -16.31 41.84
N ALA A 19 -3.78 -17.30 41.99
CA ALA A 19 -2.61 -17.47 41.13
C ALA A 19 -3.04 -17.52 39.66
N VAL A 20 -2.44 -16.67 38.82
CA VAL A 20 -2.56 -16.73 37.36
C VAL A 20 -1.86 -18.03 36.91
N PRO A 21 -2.54 -18.97 36.24
CA PRO A 21 -1.86 -20.15 35.70
C PRO A 21 -0.88 -19.70 34.60
N PRO A 22 0.29 -20.36 34.46
CA PRO A 22 1.27 -19.98 33.46
C PRO A 22 0.67 -20.08 32.05
N TYR A 23 1.07 -19.13 31.19
CA TYR A 23 0.76 -19.09 29.77
C TYR A 23 0.96 -20.49 29.16
N ALA A 24 -0.09 -21.04 28.56
CA ALA A 24 0.01 -22.29 27.83
C ALA A 24 0.93 -22.07 26.61
N ASP A 25 1.94 -22.94 26.50
CA ASP A 25 2.89 -22.97 25.39
C ASP A 25 2.14 -23.21 24.07
N THR A 26 2.15 -22.24 23.16
CA THR A 26 1.38 -22.28 21.90
C THR A 26 1.99 -23.23 20.85
N ASN A 27 3.01 -23.99 21.23
CA ASN A 27 3.75 -24.91 20.35
C ASN A 27 3.49 -26.41 20.63
N ASP A 28 2.41 -26.78 21.34
CA ASP A 28 2.02 -28.20 21.50
C ASP A 28 1.35 -28.76 20.23
N PRO A 29 2.00 -29.71 19.50
CA PRO A 29 1.45 -30.30 18.28
C PRO A 29 0.25 -31.24 18.52
N THR A 30 -0.17 -31.47 19.76
CA THR A 30 -1.28 -32.37 20.11
C THR A 30 -2.63 -31.69 20.32
N ASN A 31 -2.69 -30.35 20.26
CA ASN A 31 -3.92 -29.58 20.45
C ASN A 31 -4.79 -29.51 19.17
N GLY A 32 -5.03 -30.67 18.55
CA GLY A 32 -5.68 -30.82 17.26
C GLY A 32 -7.19 -30.59 17.30
N PHE A 33 -7.65 -29.48 16.72
CA PHE A 33 -9.02 -29.36 16.24
C PHE A 33 -9.33 -30.53 15.27
N PRO A 34 -10.54 -31.12 15.31
CA PRO A 34 -10.89 -32.22 14.41
C PRO A 34 -10.74 -31.77 12.95
N ARG A 35 -9.91 -32.48 12.18
CA ARG A 35 -9.79 -32.26 10.73
C ARG A 35 -11.13 -32.60 10.06
N PRO A 36 -11.68 -31.72 9.22
CA PRO A 36 -12.89 -32.03 8.46
C PRO A 36 -12.62 -33.20 7.50
N PRO A 37 -13.65 -34.01 7.19
CA PRO A 37 -13.49 -35.19 6.34
C PRO A 37 -13.01 -34.80 4.94
N ALA A 38 -11.97 -35.48 4.49
CA ALA A 38 -11.44 -35.40 3.14
C ALA A 38 -12.32 -36.21 2.19
N ASP A 39 -13.39 -35.61 1.64
CA ASP A 39 -13.85 -35.82 0.25
C ASP A 39 -15.14 -35.05 -0.09
N THR A 40 -15.11 -33.72 0.05
CA THR A 40 -15.98 -32.85 -0.74
C THR A 40 -15.06 -31.82 -1.36
N ALA A 41 -15.08 -31.65 -2.68
CA ALA A 41 -14.43 -30.49 -3.29
C ALA A 41 -15.06 -29.25 -2.65
N LEU A 42 -14.38 -28.66 -1.65
CA LEU A 42 -14.88 -27.53 -0.90
C LEU A 42 -15.17 -26.44 -1.93
N ALA A 43 -16.41 -25.98 -1.98
CA ALA A 43 -16.74 -24.83 -2.81
C ALA A 43 -15.74 -23.71 -2.46
N PRO A 44 -15.12 -23.04 -3.46
CA PRO A 44 -14.13 -22.01 -3.20
C PRO A 44 -14.68 -20.97 -2.24
N SER A 45 -13.85 -20.45 -1.34
CA SER A 45 -14.29 -19.42 -0.40
C SER A 45 -14.87 -18.23 -1.15
N ARG A 46 -15.70 -17.41 -0.50
CA ARG A 46 -16.28 -16.23 -1.16
C ARG A 46 -15.20 -15.26 -1.63
N ALA A 47 -14.10 -15.16 -0.88
CA ALA A 47 -12.91 -14.44 -1.28
C ALA A 47 -12.25 -15.05 -2.53
N THR A 48 -12.13 -16.39 -2.61
CA THR A 48 -11.63 -17.08 -3.82
C THR A 48 -12.53 -16.80 -5.03
N ARG A 49 -13.86 -16.75 -4.87
CA ARG A 49 -14.77 -16.37 -5.96
C ARG A 49 -14.54 -14.94 -6.43
N LEU A 50 -14.40 -13.99 -5.49
CA LEU A 50 -14.11 -12.59 -5.81
C LEU A 50 -12.77 -12.44 -6.56
N LEU A 51 -11.75 -13.18 -6.16
CA LEU A 51 -10.46 -13.26 -6.86
C LEU A 51 -10.64 -13.79 -8.30
N GLY A 52 -11.49 -14.79 -8.50
CA GLY A 52 -11.83 -15.33 -9.82
C GLY A 52 -12.55 -14.32 -10.70
N GLU A 53 -13.55 -13.62 -10.16
CA GLU A 53 -14.33 -12.59 -10.88
C GLU A 53 -13.46 -11.40 -11.31
N THR A 54 -12.47 -11.04 -10.50
CA THR A 54 -11.56 -9.91 -10.77
C THR A 54 -10.30 -10.31 -11.53
N ALA A 55 -10.07 -11.61 -11.74
CA ALA A 55 -8.86 -12.15 -12.38
C ALA A 55 -8.55 -11.55 -13.76
N PRO A 56 -9.51 -11.29 -14.67
CA PRO A 56 -9.20 -10.65 -15.96
C PRO A 56 -8.60 -9.25 -15.79
N ALA A 57 -9.15 -8.42 -14.89
CA ALA A 57 -8.63 -7.08 -14.64
C ALA A 57 -7.27 -7.13 -13.92
N ARG A 58 -7.10 -8.06 -12.97
CA ARG A 58 -5.81 -8.29 -12.28
C ARG A 58 -4.72 -8.69 -13.26
N ARG A 59 -5.00 -9.62 -14.18
CA ARG A 59 -4.05 -10.03 -15.22
C ARG A 59 -3.64 -8.88 -16.13
N ARG A 60 -4.56 -7.97 -16.50
CA ARG A 60 -4.20 -6.79 -17.29
C ARG A 60 -3.18 -5.91 -16.59
N VAL A 61 -3.28 -5.78 -15.27
CA VAL A 61 -2.34 -4.99 -14.47
C VAL A 61 -1.00 -5.71 -14.32
N LEU A 62 -1.02 -7.01 -13.97
CA LEU A 62 0.19 -7.78 -13.68
C LEU A 62 1.00 -8.13 -14.94
N ALA A 63 0.33 -8.40 -16.07
CA ALA A 63 0.98 -8.71 -17.33
C ALA A 63 1.18 -7.47 -18.23
N HIS A 64 1.14 -6.27 -17.66
CA HIS A 64 1.17 -5.03 -18.43
C HIS A 64 2.53 -4.86 -19.15
N PRO A 65 2.56 -4.48 -20.45
CA PRO A 65 3.81 -4.31 -21.20
C PRO A 65 4.77 -3.26 -20.62
N MET A 66 4.24 -2.26 -19.90
CA MET A 66 4.99 -1.19 -19.25
C MET A 66 6.19 -1.70 -18.44
N TYR A 67 6.06 -2.81 -17.70
CA TYR A 67 7.18 -3.32 -16.88
C TYR A 67 8.41 -3.68 -17.73
N ARG A 68 8.21 -4.17 -18.97
CA ARG A 68 9.31 -4.49 -19.90
C ARG A 68 9.93 -3.25 -20.54
N MET A 69 9.29 -2.09 -20.41
CA MET A 69 9.80 -0.82 -20.92
C MET A 69 10.73 -0.13 -19.93
N LEU A 70 10.79 -0.57 -18.67
CA LEU A 70 11.65 0.00 -17.63
C LEU A 70 13.09 -0.49 -17.81
N THR A 71 13.81 0.00 -18.83
CA THR A 71 15.14 -0.51 -19.18
C THR A 71 16.26 0.51 -19.01
N GLU A 72 15.94 1.79 -18.86
CA GLU A 72 16.92 2.85 -18.58
C GLU A 72 16.44 3.76 -17.43
N PRO A 73 17.36 4.46 -16.73
CA PRO A 73 17.02 5.32 -15.60
C PRO A 73 15.88 6.32 -15.87
N GLY A 74 15.82 6.86 -17.10
CA GLY A 74 14.77 7.78 -17.51
C GLY A 74 13.36 7.15 -17.53
N ASP A 75 13.23 5.85 -17.80
CA ASP A 75 11.94 5.17 -17.74
C ASP A 75 11.45 5.01 -16.31
N VAL A 76 12.38 4.68 -15.41
CA VAL A 76 12.09 4.49 -13.98
C VAL A 76 11.64 5.81 -13.36
N ARG A 77 12.29 6.93 -13.70
CA ARG A 77 11.84 8.27 -13.27
C ARG A 77 10.41 8.57 -13.71
N VAL A 78 10.08 8.35 -14.99
CA VAL A 78 8.72 8.53 -15.51
C VAL A 78 7.72 7.64 -14.75
N PHE A 79 8.07 6.39 -14.48
CA PHE A 79 7.26 5.50 -13.65
C PHE A 79 7.03 6.11 -12.25
N MET A 80 8.09 6.58 -11.59
CA MET A 80 8.01 7.15 -10.24
C MET A 80 7.14 8.41 -10.19
N GLU A 81 7.32 9.34 -11.13
CA GLU A 81 6.56 10.59 -11.26
C GLU A 81 5.06 10.37 -11.42
N HIS A 82 4.67 9.25 -12.04
CA HIS A 82 3.26 8.86 -12.15
C HIS A 82 2.78 8.06 -10.93
N HIS A 83 3.62 7.15 -10.43
CA HIS A 83 3.24 6.19 -9.41
C HIS A 83 3.14 6.80 -8.01
N VAL A 84 3.92 7.84 -7.70
CA VAL A 84 3.93 8.48 -6.36
C VAL A 84 2.53 8.91 -5.88
N PHE A 85 1.67 9.36 -6.79
CA PHE A 85 0.29 9.73 -6.48
C PHE A 85 -0.57 8.55 -6.02
N ALA A 86 -0.26 7.35 -6.48
CA ALA A 86 -0.91 6.14 -6.01
C ALA A 86 -0.34 5.60 -4.70
N VAL A 87 0.95 5.86 -4.44
CA VAL A 87 1.54 5.61 -3.11
C VAL A 87 0.82 6.48 -2.07
N TRP A 88 0.52 7.74 -2.41
CA TRP A 88 -0.29 8.61 -1.56
C TRP A 88 -1.75 8.12 -1.41
N ASP A 89 -2.42 7.73 -2.50
CA ASP A 89 -3.85 7.35 -2.44
C ASP A 89 -4.11 6.05 -1.67
N PHE A 90 -3.09 5.20 -1.58
CA PHE A 90 -3.08 4.02 -0.74
C PHE A 90 -3.34 4.39 0.73
N MET A 91 -2.59 5.37 1.25
CA MET A 91 -2.74 5.84 2.63
C MET A 91 -4.15 6.37 2.88
N SER A 92 -4.77 7.04 1.90
CA SER A 92 -6.15 7.52 2.03
C SER A 92 -7.16 6.37 2.22
N LEU A 93 -7.02 5.25 1.51
CA LEU A 93 -7.86 4.06 1.71
C LEU A 93 -7.62 3.46 3.10
N LEU A 94 -6.36 3.32 3.51
CA LEU A 94 -5.98 2.79 4.82
C LEU A 94 -6.50 3.65 5.97
N THR A 95 -6.40 4.98 5.87
CA THR A 95 -6.94 5.92 6.87
C THR A 95 -8.46 5.80 7.00
N VAL A 96 -9.20 5.58 5.91
CA VAL A 96 -10.65 5.30 6.00
C VAL A 96 -10.90 4.02 6.78
N LEU A 97 -10.15 2.95 6.51
CA LEU A 97 -10.27 1.69 7.25
C LEU A 97 -9.95 1.90 8.73
N GLN A 98 -8.86 2.59 9.05
CA GLN A 98 -8.45 2.91 10.42
C GLN A 98 -9.53 3.69 11.17
N ARG A 99 -10.07 4.77 10.56
CA ARG A 99 -11.14 5.58 11.15
C ARG A 99 -12.41 4.79 11.49
N HIS A 100 -12.74 3.78 10.70
CA HIS A 100 -13.96 2.99 10.88
C HIS A 100 -13.78 1.75 11.74
N LEU A 101 -12.58 1.16 11.75
CA LEU A 101 -12.28 -0.09 12.43
C LEU A 101 -11.56 0.12 13.76
N THR A 102 -11.04 1.33 14.01
CA THR A 102 -10.33 1.71 15.23
C THR A 102 -10.89 3.02 15.80
N CYS A 103 -10.11 3.71 16.63
CA CYS A 103 -10.46 5.03 17.16
C CYS A 103 -9.28 5.97 16.98
N VAL A 104 -9.50 7.01 16.16
CA VAL A 104 -8.54 8.08 15.89
C VAL A 104 -9.09 9.45 16.29
N THR A 105 -10.07 9.47 17.20
CA THR A 105 -10.77 10.67 17.65
C THR A 105 -10.80 10.72 19.18
N VAL A 106 -10.97 11.91 19.76
CA VAL A 106 -11.15 12.11 21.20
C VAL A 106 -12.63 12.38 21.56
N PRO A 107 -13.11 11.92 22.74
CA PRO A 107 -12.45 11.02 23.67
C PRO A 107 -12.27 9.61 23.07
N TRP A 108 -11.19 8.92 23.48
CA TRP A 108 -10.89 7.58 22.98
C TRP A 108 -11.88 6.54 23.52
N THR A 109 -12.36 5.68 22.62
CA THR A 109 -13.19 4.51 22.96
C THR A 109 -12.85 3.37 22.01
N PRO A 110 -12.76 2.11 22.46
CA PRO A 110 -12.53 0.98 21.56
C PRO A 110 -13.70 0.85 20.57
N ARG A 111 -13.38 0.73 19.29
CA ARG A 111 -14.35 0.46 18.21
C ARG A 111 -14.03 -0.84 17.50
N GLY A 112 -15.05 -1.39 16.84
CA GLY A 112 -14.92 -2.57 15.99
C GLY A 112 -14.51 -3.84 16.74
N ARG A 113 -14.13 -4.85 15.97
CA ARG A 113 -13.62 -6.14 16.49
C ARG A 113 -12.14 -5.99 16.87
N PRO A 114 -11.69 -6.52 18.02
CA PRO A 114 -10.29 -6.42 18.44
C PRO A 114 -9.29 -6.92 17.39
N GLU A 115 -9.63 -8.00 16.68
CA GLU A 115 -8.77 -8.62 15.68
C GLU A 115 -8.59 -7.72 14.45
N LEU A 116 -9.68 -7.12 13.96
CA LEU A 116 -9.63 -6.17 12.84
C LEU A 116 -8.92 -4.87 13.24
N ARG A 117 -9.07 -4.43 14.49
CA ARG A 117 -8.38 -3.26 15.00
C ARG A 117 -6.87 -3.48 15.09
N ARG A 118 -6.44 -4.65 15.58
CA ARG A 118 -5.01 -5.04 15.62
C ARG A 118 -4.45 -5.05 14.20
N LEU A 119 -5.12 -5.77 13.29
CA LEU A 119 -4.76 -5.86 11.89
C LEU A 119 -4.52 -4.49 11.25
N VAL A 120 -5.51 -3.59 11.31
CA VAL A 120 -5.40 -2.29 10.64
C VAL A 120 -4.30 -1.44 11.26
N ASN A 121 -4.10 -1.51 12.58
CA ASN A 121 -3.03 -0.77 13.23
C ASN A 121 -1.64 -1.36 12.95
N GLU A 122 -1.50 -2.66 12.69
CA GLU A 122 -0.24 -3.26 12.24
C GLU A 122 0.13 -2.75 10.85
N ILE A 123 -0.83 -2.75 9.91
CA ILE A 123 -0.60 -2.19 8.57
C ILE A 123 -0.26 -0.70 8.67
N VAL A 124 -0.98 0.07 9.48
CA VAL A 124 -0.67 1.50 9.69
C VAL A 124 0.73 1.69 10.27
N LEU A 125 1.15 0.87 11.24
CA LEU A 125 2.48 0.98 11.84
C LEU A 125 3.57 0.85 10.76
N THR A 126 3.43 -0.15 9.88
CA THR A 126 4.33 -0.35 8.74
C THR A 126 4.23 0.81 7.75
N GLU A 127 3.05 1.18 7.30
CA GLU A 127 2.90 2.10 6.16
C GLU A 127 3.14 3.57 6.51
N GLU A 128 2.73 3.99 7.72
CA GLU A 128 2.82 5.38 8.19
C GLU A 128 4.11 5.67 8.95
N SER A 129 4.78 4.64 9.49
CA SER A 129 5.90 4.83 10.42
C SER A 129 6.88 3.65 10.47
N ASP A 130 7.21 3.06 9.32
CA ASP A 130 8.15 1.94 9.25
C ASP A 130 9.53 2.30 9.82
N LEU A 131 10.25 1.27 10.26
CA LEU A 131 11.68 1.33 10.57
C LEU A 131 12.48 0.87 9.36
N THR A 132 13.01 1.84 8.61
CA THR A 132 13.79 1.60 7.38
C THR A 132 15.30 1.68 7.64
N GLY A 133 16.13 1.37 6.64
CA GLY A 133 17.60 1.47 6.72
C GLY A 133 18.11 2.89 7.04
N VAL A 134 17.25 3.89 6.85
CA VAL A 134 17.54 5.32 6.99
C VAL A 134 16.72 5.95 8.13
N GLY A 135 16.04 5.15 8.95
CA GLY A 135 15.30 5.58 10.14
C GLY A 135 13.77 5.58 9.98
N PRO A 136 13.02 6.02 11.00
CA PRO A 136 11.56 6.00 10.98
C PRO A 136 10.97 6.90 9.90
N ARG A 137 10.05 6.38 9.09
CA ARG A 137 9.36 7.10 8.01
C ARG A 137 8.15 6.33 7.49
N SER A 138 7.19 7.04 6.93
CA SER A 138 6.18 6.41 6.09
C SER A 138 6.78 5.85 4.80
N HIS A 139 6.13 4.85 4.22
CA HIS A 139 6.47 4.35 2.88
C HIS A 139 6.34 5.44 1.80
N PHE A 140 5.43 6.40 2.00
CA PHE A 140 5.29 7.54 1.11
C PHE A 140 6.48 8.51 1.18
N GLU A 141 6.96 8.84 2.38
CA GLU A 141 8.18 9.64 2.56
C GLU A 141 9.40 8.93 1.98
N LEU A 142 9.56 7.62 2.23
CA LEU A 142 10.62 6.82 1.62
C LEU A 142 10.57 6.88 0.08
N TYR A 143 9.38 6.83 -0.51
CA TYR A 143 9.21 6.93 -1.96
C TYR A 143 9.65 8.28 -2.51
N ILE A 144 9.30 9.39 -1.85
CA ILE A 144 9.72 10.74 -2.26
C ILE A 144 11.23 10.92 -2.12
N GLU A 145 11.83 10.41 -1.04
CA GLU A 145 13.29 10.41 -0.88
C GLU A 145 13.97 9.61 -1.99
N ALA A 146 13.43 8.43 -2.32
CA ALA A 146 13.89 7.62 -3.44
C ALA A 146 13.75 8.34 -4.79
N MET A 147 12.66 9.10 -5.01
CA MET A 147 12.52 9.97 -6.20
C MET A 147 13.62 11.01 -6.28
N GLY A 148 13.92 11.68 -5.16
CA GLY A 148 15.00 12.67 -5.09
C GLY A 148 16.36 12.06 -5.42
N ALA A 149 16.69 10.91 -4.82
CA ALA A 149 17.92 10.17 -5.09
C ALA A 149 18.03 9.71 -6.56
N ALA A 150 16.91 9.27 -7.15
CA ALA A 150 16.84 8.85 -8.54
C ALA A 150 16.87 10.01 -9.55
N GLY A 151 16.70 11.26 -9.09
CA GLY A 151 16.56 12.45 -9.94
C GLY A 151 15.22 12.51 -10.69
N ALA A 152 14.16 11.91 -10.14
CA ALA A 152 12.79 12.04 -10.64
C ALA A 152 12.18 13.38 -10.18
N ASP A 153 11.26 13.94 -10.97
CA ASP A 153 10.59 15.20 -10.60
C ASP A 153 9.60 15.01 -9.44
N THR A 154 9.92 15.63 -8.30
CA THR A 154 9.08 15.62 -7.09
C THR A 154 8.21 16.86 -6.96
N ALA A 155 8.44 17.91 -7.77
CA ALA A 155 7.73 19.17 -7.62
C ALA A 155 6.20 19.02 -7.70
N PRO A 156 5.64 18.19 -8.61
CA PRO A 156 4.19 18.02 -8.68
C PRO A 156 3.56 17.38 -7.44
N VAL A 157 4.22 16.38 -6.83
CA VAL A 157 3.68 15.73 -5.64
C VAL A 157 3.86 16.59 -4.39
N LEU A 158 4.96 17.34 -4.28
CA LEU A 158 5.15 18.29 -3.17
C LEU A 158 4.12 19.43 -3.25
N CYS A 159 3.90 19.99 -4.43
CA CYS A 159 2.85 20.99 -4.65
C CYS A 159 1.46 20.44 -4.32
N PHE A 160 1.19 19.17 -4.63
CA PHE A 160 -0.07 18.52 -4.26
C PHE A 160 -0.27 18.47 -2.74
N LEU A 161 0.77 18.13 -1.97
CA LEU A 161 0.72 18.10 -0.51
C LEU A 161 0.52 19.50 0.09
N ASP A 162 1.22 20.51 -0.45
CA ASP A 162 1.06 21.91 -0.01
C ASP A 162 -0.40 22.39 -0.23
N LEU A 163 -0.97 22.13 -1.41
CA LEU A 163 -2.36 22.48 -1.72
C LEU A 163 -3.36 21.79 -0.79
N LEU A 164 -3.14 20.51 -0.46
CA LEU A 164 -3.98 19.81 0.52
C LEU A 164 -3.81 20.40 1.93
N GLY A 165 -2.59 20.78 2.31
CA GLY A 165 -2.28 21.45 3.58
C GLY A 165 -2.97 22.81 3.71
N ASP A 166 -3.11 23.54 2.61
CA ASP A 166 -3.85 24.80 2.51
C ASP A 166 -5.38 24.60 2.46
N GLY A 167 -5.86 23.36 2.47
CA GLY A 167 -7.28 23.02 2.48
C GLY A 167 -7.95 23.05 1.11
N VAL A 168 -7.18 23.07 0.02
CA VAL A 168 -7.74 22.95 -1.34
C VAL A 168 -8.36 21.55 -1.51
N PRO A 169 -9.62 21.45 -1.98
CA PRO A 169 -10.27 20.15 -2.18
C PRO A 169 -9.48 19.26 -3.14
N LEU A 170 -9.37 17.96 -2.84
CA LEU A 170 -8.54 17.03 -3.64
C LEU A 170 -8.76 17.13 -5.15
N PRO A 171 -10.01 17.12 -5.68
CA PRO A 171 -10.22 17.15 -7.12
C PRO A 171 -9.59 18.37 -7.81
N GLU A 172 -9.49 19.49 -7.10
CA GLU A 172 -8.86 20.73 -7.54
C GLU A 172 -7.34 20.67 -7.29
N ALA A 173 -6.89 20.25 -6.11
CA ALA A 173 -5.48 20.16 -5.75
C ALA A 173 -4.68 19.30 -6.75
N VAL A 174 -5.20 18.13 -7.11
CA VAL A 174 -4.53 17.22 -8.05
C VAL A 174 -4.54 17.73 -9.51
N GLN A 175 -5.40 18.69 -9.83
CA GLN A 175 -5.40 19.36 -11.15
C GLN A 175 -4.42 20.53 -11.19
N LEU A 176 -4.27 21.26 -10.08
CA LEU A 176 -3.41 22.44 -9.98
C LEU A 176 -1.94 22.08 -9.78
N CYS A 177 -1.63 20.93 -9.18
CA CYS A 177 -0.27 20.57 -8.80
C CYS A 177 0.63 20.14 -9.97
N GLY A 178 0.11 20.05 -11.20
CA GLY A 178 0.88 19.58 -12.36
C GLY A 178 1.09 18.06 -12.41
N ALA A 179 0.28 17.28 -11.68
CA ALA A 179 0.31 15.82 -11.78
C ALA A 179 0.07 15.34 -13.22
N PRO A 180 0.69 14.23 -13.66
CA PRO A 180 0.34 13.62 -14.94
C PRO A 180 -1.17 13.36 -15.03
N PRO A 181 -1.85 13.65 -16.17
CA PRO A 181 -3.31 13.58 -16.25
C PRO A 181 -3.89 12.21 -15.85
N ALA A 182 -3.19 11.12 -16.18
CA ALA A 182 -3.57 9.77 -15.80
C ALA A 182 -3.43 9.51 -14.29
N ALA A 183 -2.38 10.04 -13.64
CA ALA A 183 -2.21 9.98 -12.19
C ALA A 183 -3.32 10.77 -11.48
N ALA A 184 -3.64 11.98 -11.96
CA ALA A 184 -4.75 12.78 -11.44
C ALA A 184 -6.12 12.09 -11.63
N ALA A 185 -6.33 11.40 -12.76
CA ALA A 185 -7.54 10.60 -12.97
C ALA A 185 -7.60 9.39 -12.03
N PHE A 186 -6.47 8.72 -11.80
CA PHE A 186 -6.35 7.60 -10.89
C PHE A 186 -6.69 7.99 -9.45
N VAL A 187 -6.07 9.05 -8.93
CA VAL A 187 -6.33 9.56 -7.57
C VAL A 187 -7.79 9.99 -7.42
N ARG A 188 -8.37 10.71 -8.38
CA ARG A 188 -9.80 11.08 -8.35
C ARG A 188 -10.72 9.86 -8.34
N GLN A 189 -10.35 8.78 -9.03
CA GLN A 189 -11.11 7.54 -9.01
C GLN A 189 -11.05 6.86 -7.65
N THR A 190 -9.90 6.84 -6.99
CA THR A 190 -9.74 6.37 -5.60
C THR A 190 -10.51 7.26 -4.64
N TRP A 191 -10.49 8.58 -4.83
CA TRP A 191 -11.19 9.53 -3.96
C TRP A 191 -12.70 9.34 -3.97
N ARG A 192 -13.30 9.01 -5.12
CA ARG A 192 -14.72 8.61 -5.19
C ARG A 192 -15.03 7.38 -4.33
N ILE A 193 -14.10 6.44 -4.21
CA ILE A 193 -14.25 5.27 -3.34
C ILE A 193 -14.17 5.72 -1.87
N VAL A 194 -13.17 6.54 -1.53
CA VAL A 194 -12.97 7.10 -0.19
C VAL A 194 -14.20 7.88 0.31
N GLU A 195 -14.81 8.70 -0.53
CA GLU A 195 -15.92 9.58 -0.12
C GLU A 195 -17.30 8.91 -0.12
N HIS A 196 -17.53 7.93 -1.00
CA HIS A 196 -18.89 7.47 -1.29
C HIS A 196 -19.10 5.97 -1.20
N ALA A 197 -18.04 5.16 -1.19
CA ALA A 197 -18.21 3.72 -1.17
C ALA A 197 -18.51 3.21 0.25
N PRO A 198 -19.34 2.15 0.38
CA PRO A 198 -19.47 1.43 1.64
C PRO A 198 -18.12 0.88 2.13
N LEU A 199 -17.96 0.72 3.44
CA LEU A 199 -16.70 0.27 4.04
C LEU A 199 -16.16 -1.05 3.47
N HIS A 200 -17.04 -2.02 3.16
CA HIS A 200 -16.61 -3.28 2.53
C HIS A 200 -16.05 -3.08 1.12
N CYS A 201 -16.51 -2.06 0.38
CA CYS A 201 -15.96 -1.70 -0.92
C CYS A 201 -14.62 -0.98 -0.80
N VAL A 202 -14.45 -0.09 0.19
CA VAL A 202 -13.16 0.52 0.52
C VAL A 202 -12.13 -0.56 0.85
N ALA A 203 -12.49 -1.49 1.74
CA ALA A 203 -11.65 -2.63 2.09
C ALA A 203 -11.31 -3.49 0.87
N ALA A 204 -12.23 -3.63 -0.09
CA ALA A 204 -11.99 -4.43 -1.28
C ALA A 204 -10.99 -3.76 -2.22
N ALA A 205 -11.16 -2.45 -2.43
CA ALA A 205 -10.21 -1.64 -3.20
C ALA A 205 -8.81 -1.67 -2.57
N PHE A 206 -8.73 -1.57 -1.25
CA PHE A 206 -7.49 -1.70 -0.49
C PHE A 206 -6.88 -3.11 -0.69
N ALA A 207 -7.58 -4.16 -0.27
CA ALA A 207 -7.03 -5.52 -0.23
C ALA A 207 -6.65 -6.08 -1.61
N LEU A 208 -7.53 -5.94 -2.61
CA LEU A 208 -7.35 -6.57 -3.92
C LEU A 208 -6.86 -5.61 -5.01
N GLY A 209 -7.03 -4.31 -4.80
CA GLY A 209 -6.57 -3.28 -5.72
C GLY A 209 -5.21 -2.70 -5.35
N ARG A 210 -4.71 -2.96 -4.14
CA ARG A 210 -3.42 -2.49 -3.64
C ARG A 210 -2.66 -3.62 -2.94
N GLU A 211 -3.03 -3.99 -1.72
CA GLU A 211 -2.24 -4.84 -0.81
C GLU A 211 -1.76 -6.14 -1.44
N GLU A 212 -2.68 -6.94 -1.99
CA GLU A 212 -2.34 -8.24 -2.58
C GLU A 212 -1.71 -8.12 -3.98
N LEU A 213 -1.86 -6.96 -4.63
CA LEU A 213 -1.44 -6.71 -6.01
C LEU A 213 -0.03 -6.12 -6.10
N VAL A 214 0.31 -5.24 -5.15
CA VAL A 214 1.52 -4.41 -5.14
C VAL A 214 2.80 -5.25 -5.09
N PRO A 215 2.94 -6.28 -4.23
CA PRO A 215 4.13 -7.16 -4.21
C PRO A 215 4.45 -7.74 -5.59
N ARG A 216 3.47 -8.35 -6.24
CA ARG A 216 3.65 -8.99 -7.56
C ARG A 216 3.95 -7.99 -8.66
N MET A 217 3.42 -6.78 -8.55
CA MET A 217 3.73 -5.70 -9.46
C MET A 217 5.18 -5.24 -9.28
N PHE A 218 5.65 -5.14 -8.04
CA PHE A 218 7.03 -4.75 -7.73
C PHE A 218 8.05 -5.84 -8.09
N GLU A 219 7.69 -7.13 -8.01
CA GLU A 219 8.49 -8.22 -8.59
C GLU A 219 8.76 -7.96 -10.08
N HIS A 220 7.76 -7.49 -10.84
CA HIS A 220 7.95 -7.15 -12.25
C HIS A 220 8.81 -5.90 -12.47
N VAL A 221 8.74 -4.91 -11.58
CA VAL A 221 9.59 -3.71 -11.64
C VAL A 221 11.04 -4.04 -11.33
N LEU A 222 11.31 -4.88 -10.32
CA LEU A 222 12.66 -5.32 -9.96
C LEU A 222 13.25 -6.32 -10.96
N ALA A 223 12.42 -7.14 -11.61
CA ALA A 223 12.87 -8.06 -12.65
C ALA A 223 13.14 -7.37 -14.00
N ALA A 224 12.81 -6.08 -14.13
CA ALA A 224 13.25 -5.30 -15.27
C ALA A 224 14.80 -5.25 -15.25
N PRO A 225 15.47 -5.29 -16.40
CA PRO A 225 16.93 -5.37 -16.43
C PRO A 225 17.50 -4.22 -15.63
N GLU A 226 18.33 -4.50 -14.61
CA GLU A 226 19.12 -3.43 -14.00
C GLU A 226 19.90 -2.74 -15.13
N PRO A 227 19.97 -1.40 -15.15
CA PRO A 227 20.77 -0.71 -16.14
C PRO A 227 22.20 -1.24 -16.00
N THR A 228 22.65 -1.98 -17.02
CA THR A 228 23.95 -2.64 -17.00
C THR A 228 25.02 -1.58 -16.68
N PRO A 229 25.74 -1.69 -15.55
CA PRO A 229 26.96 -0.91 -15.40
C PRO A 229 27.84 -1.27 -16.60
N GLY A 230 28.38 -0.29 -17.31
CA GLY A 230 29.33 -0.54 -18.41
C GLY A 230 30.42 -1.53 -17.99
N PRO A 231 31.06 -2.26 -18.92
CA PRO A 231 31.89 -3.42 -18.60
C PRO A 231 33.03 -3.04 -17.64
N GLY A 232 32.81 -3.29 -16.35
CA GLY A 232 33.80 -3.21 -15.29
C GLY A 232 34.41 -4.59 -15.04
N PRO A 233 35.62 -4.66 -14.47
CA PRO A 233 36.30 -5.92 -14.21
C PRO A 233 35.55 -6.78 -13.16
N GLU A 234 35.82 -8.08 -13.17
CA GLU A 234 35.21 -9.14 -12.34
C GLU A 234 35.00 -8.78 -10.85
N PRO A 235 33.98 -9.39 -10.20
CA PRO A 235 33.61 -9.04 -8.82
C PRO A 235 34.69 -9.44 -7.82
N ALA A 236 35.19 -8.45 -7.09
CA ALA A 236 35.99 -8.62 -5.88
C ALA A 236 35.09 -8.99 -4.69
N PRO A 237 35.62 -9.60 -3.60
CA PRO A 237 34.84 -9.95 -2.40
C PRO A 237 34.14 -8.72 -1.79
N GLU A 238 32.96 -8.95 -1.21
CA GLU A 238 32.06 -7.91 -0.65
C GLU A 238 32.81 -6.86 0.18
N PRO A 239 32.77 -5.57 -0.20
CA PRO A 239 33.33 -4.51 0.62
C PRO A 239 32.34 -4.11 1.73
N ALA A 240 32.90 -3.59 2.82
CA ALA A 240 32.17 -2.91 3.88
C ALA A 240 31.31 -1.76 3.31
N PRO A 241 30.21 -1.33 3.97
CA PRO A 241 29.32 -0.29 3.45
C PRO A 241 30.10 0.96 3.07
N GLU A 242 30.07 1.31 1.79
CA GLU A 242 30.73 2.50 1.28
C GLU A 242 29.99 3.77 1.76
N PRO A 243 30.71 4.85 2.09
CA PRO A 243 30.07 6.12 2.36
C PRO A 243 29.43 6.65 1.06
N ALA A 244 28.26 7.27 1.19
CA ALA A 244 27.47 7.84 0.11
C ALA A 244 28.35 8.53 -0.95
N HIS A 245 28.28 8.02 -2.18
CA HIS A 245 29.00 8.59 -3.31
C HIS A 245 28.58 10.04 -3.52
N ALA A 246 29.51 10.95 -3.27
CA ALA A 246 29.41 12.37 -3.55
C ALA A 246 29.72 12.68 -5.03
N ASP A 247 29.11 11.95 -5.95
CA ASP A 247 29.15 12.24 -7.38
C ASP A 247 27.72 12.17 -7.92
N GLY A 248 27.28 13.22 -8.63
CA GLY A 248 25.87 13.53 -8.93
C GLY A 248 25.16 12.59 -9.92
N GLY A 249 25.37 11.28 -9.81
CA GLY A 249 24.61 10.24 -10.50
C GLY A 249 23.31 9.91 -9.77
N ALA A 250 22.31 9.43 -10.53
CA ALA A 250 21.06 8.97 -9.95
C ALA A 250 21.25 7.66 -9.18
N ASP A 251 20.75 7.62 -7.96
CA ASP A 251 20.76 6.46 -7.08
C ASP A 251 19.35 5.85 -6.96
N PHE A 252 19.24 4.57 -7.31
CA PHE A 252 17.99 3.81 -7.22
C PHE A 252 17.98 2.84 -6.02
N GLY A 253 19.00 2.85 -5.16
CA GLY A 253 19.12 1.98 -3.99
C GLY A 253 17.92 2.09 -3.05
N LEU A 254 17.54 3.32 -2.69
CA LEU A 254 16.35 3.58 -1.85
C LEU A 254 15.05 3.13 -2.53
N PHE A 255 14.96 3.27 -3.86
CA PHE A 255 13.79 2.79 -4.59
C PHE A 255 13.72 1.26 -4.57
N ALA A 256 14.85 0.57 -4.74
CA ALA A 256 14.91 -0.88 -4.65
C ALA A 256 14.63 -1.38 -3.21
N GLU A 257 15.08 -0.67 -2.17
CA GLU A 257 14.70 -0.91 -0.77
C GLU A 257 13.17 -0.81 -0.60
N TYR A 258 12.57 0.29 -1.05
CA TYR A 258 11.11 0.49 -1.01
C TYR A 258 10.36 -0.68 -1.67
N LEU A 259 10.77 -1.10 -2.87
CA LEU A 259 10.13 -2.21 -3.60
C LEU A 259 10.28 -3.55 -2.87
N ARG A 260 11.49 -3.87 -2.38
CA ARG A 260 11.74 -5.12 -1.64
C ARG A 260 10.95 -5.17 -0.34
N ARG A 261 10.87 -4.05 0.37
CA ARG A 261 10.11 -3.94 1.63
C ARG A 261 8.65 -4.31 1.45
N HIS A 262 8.00 -3.81 0.39
CA HIS A 262 6.61 -4.16 0.08
C HIS A 262 6.46 -5.61 -0.38
N ILE A 263 7.45 -6.19 -1.08
CA ILE A 263 7.40 -7.61 -1.45
C ILE A 263 7.45 -8.50 -0.21
N GLU A 264 8.35 -8.21 0.73
CA GLU A 264 8.53 -8.96 1.97
C GLU A 264 7.34 -8.80 2.93
N VAL A 265 6.91 -7.57 3.18
CA VAL A 265 5.92 -7.27 4.22
C VAL A 265 4.49 -7.49 3.73
N ASP A 266 4.15 -6.99 2.55
CA ASP A 266 2.75 -7.04 2.09
C ASP A 266 2.40 -8.42 1.52
N GLY A 267 3.39 -9.13 0.95
CA GLY A 267 3.20 -10.45 0.34
C GLY A 267 2.83 -11.53 1.35
N ASP A 268 3.61 -11.63 2.43
CA ASP A 268 3.53 -12.75 3.37
C ASP A 268 2.63 -12.48 4.57
N GLU A 269 2.53 -11.23 5.03
CA GLU A 269 1.78 -10.89 6.24
C GLU A 269 0.45 -10.20 5.92
N HIS A 270 0.50 -9.07 5.22
CA HIS A 270 -0.67 -8.20 5.07
C HIS A 270 -1.68 -8.66 4.00
N GLY A 271 -1.25 -9.29 2.91
CA GLY A 271 -2.13 -9.81 1.87
C GLY A 271 -3.20 -10.79 2.40
N PRO A 272 -2.81 -11.89 3.09
CA PRO A 272 -3.76 -12.82 3.72
C PRO A 272 -4.66 -12.13 4.75
N MET A 273 -4.11 -11.18 5.48
CA MET A 273 -4.76 -10.34 6.47
C MET A 273 -5.87 -9.45 5.86
N ALA A 274 -5.60 -8.81 4.73
CA ALA A 274 -6.55 -7.96 4.00
C ALA A 274 -7.71 -8.78 3.40
N LEU A 275 -7.46 -10.04 3.00
CA LEU A 275 -8.51 -10.97 2.61
C LEU A 275 -9.43 -11.36 3.78
N ARG A 276 -8.87 -11.59 4.98
CA ARG A 276 -9.67 -11.85 6.19
C ARG A 276 -10.54 -10.65 6.56
N LEU A 277 -10.01 -9.42 6.43
CA LEU A 277 -10.79 -8.21 6.61
C LEU A 277 -12.02 -8.18 5.70
N LEU A 278 -11.86 -8.57 4.43
CA LEU A 278 -12.98 -8.65 3.49
C LEU A 278 -14.01 -9.70 3.88
N GLU A 279 -13.58 -10.87 4.32
CA GLU A 279 -14.48 -11.94 4.73
C GLU A 279 -15.33 -11.51 5.93
N GLU A 280 -14.74 -10.83 6.91
CA GLU A 280 -15.45 -10.28 8.07
C GLU A 280 -16.43 -9.16 7.67
N LEU A 281 -15.98 -8.22 6.84
CA LEU A 281 -16.82 -7.08 6.44
C LEU A 281 -17.96 -7.49 5.49
N CYS A 282 -17.76 -8.47 4.63
CA CYS A 282 -18.79 -8.93 3.70
C CYS A 282 -19.70 -9.99 4.32
N GLY A 283 -19.15 -10.85 5.19
CA GLY A 283 -19.85 -11.97 5.81
C GLY A 283 -20.57 -12.85 4.78
N LEU A 284 -21.78 -13.29 5.13
CA LEU A 284 -22.61 -14.11 4.25
C LEU A 284 -23.44 -13.32 3.24
N GLN A 285 -23.29 -11.99 3.16
CA GLN A 285 -24.18 -11.11 2.39
C GLN A 285 -23.78 -11.05 0.90
N PRO A 286 -24.49 -11.72 -0.03
CA PRO A 286 -24.05 -11.82 -1.43
C PRO A 286 -24.01 -10.47 -2.15
N ARG A 287 -24.83 -9.51 -1.71
CA ARG A 287 -24.81 -8.14 -2.21
C ARG A 287 -23.46 -7.45 -1.97
N ARG A 288 -22.89 -7.57 -0.76
CA ARG A 288 -21.60 -6.94 -0.41
C ARG A 288 -20.47 -7.46 -1.31
N TRP A 289 -20.41 -8.77 -1.50
CA TRP A 289 -19.44 -9.40 -2.41
C TRP A 289 -19.55 -8.92 -3.86
N ARG A 290 -20.77 -8.73 -4.38
CA ARG A 290 -20.97 -8.15 -5.72
C ARG A 290 -20.52 -6.68 -5.81
N GLU A 291 -20.81 -5.89 -4.79
CA GLU A 291 -20.36 -4.49 -4.73
C GLU A 291 -18.82 -4.40 -4.62
N CYS A 292 -18.19 -5.32 -3.88
CA CYS A 292 -16.73 -5.48 -3.86
C CYS A 292 -16.17 -5.81 -5.26
N ALA A 293 -16.76 -6.78 -5.97
CA ALA A 293 -16.32 -7.15 -7.32
C ALA A 293 -16.37 -5.96 -8.28
N GLY A 294 -17.46 -5.19 -8.25
CA GLY A 294 -17.60 -3.96 -9.03
C GLY A 294 -16.53 -2.92 -8.70
N THR A 295 -16.31 -2.67 -7.40
CA THR A 295 -15.33 -1.68 -6.92
C THR A 295 -13.91 -2.06 -7.30
N VAL A 296 -13.50 -3.31 -7.05
CA VAL A 296 -12.17 -3.82 -7.39
C VAL A 296 -11.94 -3.79 -8.90
N SER A 297 -12.95 -4.17 -9.69
CA SER A 297 -12.83 -4.11 -11.15
C SER A 297 -12.62 -2.68 -11.66
N VAL A 298 -13.27 -1.69 -11.04
CA VAL A 298 -13.04 -0.27 -11.37
C VAL A 298 -11.63 0.17 -10.97
N ALA A 299 -11.19 -0.15 -9.74
CA ALA A 299 -9.86 0.19 -9.25
C ALA A 299 -8.74 -0.39 -10.13
N LEU A 300 -8.86 -1.67 -10.51
CA LEU A 300 -7.88 -2.36 -11.37
C LEU A 300 -7.87 -1.82 -12.80
N ARG A 301 -9.03 -1.47 -13.37
CA ARG A 301 -9.07 -0.81 -14.68
C ARG A 301 -8.43 0.58 -14.64
N SER A 302 -8.65 1.34 -13.56
CA SER A 302 -7.99 2.63 -13.37
C SER A 302 -6.47 2.46 -13.27
N ARG A 303 -6.00 1.41 -12.59
CA ARG A 303 -4.56 1.09 -12.52
C ARG A 303 -3.99 0.71 -13.88
N ALA A 304 -4.69 -0.13 -14.63
CA ALA A 304 -4.26 -0.48 -15.98
C ALA A 304 -4.17 0.77 -16.88
N ALA A 305 -5.13 1.70 -16.79
CA ALA A 305 -5.08 2.97 -17.52
C ALA A 305 -3.90 3.86 -17.08
N LEU A 306 -3.53 3.86 -15.80
CA LEU A 306 -2.31 4.51 -15.34
C LEU A 306 -1.07 3.89 -16.00
N TRP A 307 -1.01 2.57 -16.12
CA TRP A 307 0.09 1.87 -16.81
C TRP A 307 0.11 2.07 -18.32
N ASP A 308 -1.04 2.16 -18.97
CA ASP A 308 -1.14 2.56 -20.37
C ASP A 308 -0.48 3.93 -20.58
N ALA A 309 -0.78 4.91 -19.71
CA ALA A 309 -0.22 6.26 -19.79
C ALA A 309 1.27 6.33 -19.44
N VAL A 310 1.76 5.55 -18.46
CA VAL A 310 3.19 5.46 -18.16
C VAL A 310 3.96 4.89 -19.35
N ALA A 311 3.43 3.85 -20.01
CA ALA A 311 4.05 3.29 -21.21
C ALA A 311 4.12 4.32 -22.35
N GLU A 312 3.04 5.10 -22.56
CA GLU A 312 3.00 6.19 -23.53
C GLU A 312 4.05 7.27 -23.21
N ALA A 313 4.10 7.76 -21.98
CA ALA A 313 5.06 8.77 -21.54
C ALA A 313 6.52 8.32 -21.69
N ILE A 314 6.80 7.04 -21.40
CA ILE A 314 8.12 6.45 -21.66
C ILE A 314 8.45 6.48 -23.18
N GLY A 315 7.49 6.10 -24.02
CA GLY A 315 7.64 6.12 -25.47
C GLY A 315 7.92 7.51 -26.03
N GLU A 316 7.17 8.52 -25.57
CA GLU A 316 7.33 9.92 -25.96
C GLU A 316 8.69 10.47 -25.54
N ARG A 317 9.12 10.22 -24.29
CA ARG A 317 10.43 10.64 -23.78
C ARG A 317 11.56 10.09 -24.64
N ARG A 318 11.51 8.79 -24.98
CA ARG A 318 12.51 8.14 -25.84
C ARG A 318 12.54 8.73 -27.24
N ALA A 319 11.36 8.98 -27.84
CA ALA A 319 11.26 9.59 -29.17
C ALA A 319 11.85 11.02 -29.19
N ALA A 320 11.62 11.80 -28.14
CA ALA A 320 12.20 13.14 -27.99
C ALA A 320 13.73 13.08 -27.89
N ALA A 321 14.29 12.14 -27.14
CA ALA A 321 15.75 11.98 -26.99
C ALA A 321 16.44 11.64 -28.32
N VAL A 322 15.84 10.78 -29.15
CA VAL A 322 16.35 10.45 -30.50
C VAL A 322 16.34 11.68 -31.42
N THR A 323 15.28 12.49 -31.35
CA THR A 323 15.15 13.70 -32.18
C THR A 323 16.21 14.74 -31.84
N VAL A 324 16.48 14.96 -30.54
CA VAL A 324 17.54 15.89 -30.09
C VAL A 324 18.93 15.37 -30.50
N GLY A 325 19.20 14.08 -30.33
CA GLY A 325 20.49 13.47 -30.71
C GLY A 325 20.76 13.44 -32.22
N ALA A 326 19.73 13.45 -33.07
CA ALA A 326 19.87 13.54 -34.53
C ALA A 326 20.08 15.00 -35.03
N SER A 327 19.87 15.99 -34.17
CA SER A 327 20.00 17.42 -34.49
C SER A 327 21.27 18.10 -33.95
N ALA A 328 22.06 17.37 -33.16
CA ALA A 328 23.36 17.78 -32.59
C ALA A 328 24.52 17.20 -33.42
#